data_AF-A0A846GFM4-F1
#
_entry.id   AF-A0A846GFM4-F1
#
_cell.length_a   1.000
_cell.length_b   1.000
_cell.length_c   1.000
_cell.angle_alpha   90.00
_cell.angle_beta   90.00
_cell.angle_gamma   90.00
#
_symmetry.space_group_name_H-M   'P 1'
#
loop_
_entity.id
_entity.type
_entity.pdbx_description
1 polymer ?
#
loop_
_entity_poly.entity_id
_entity_poly.type
_entity_poly.pdbx_seq_one_letter_code
_entity_poly.pdbx_strand_id
1 'polypeptide(L)' 'MRFISPKTDFAFKKIFGSNRSKQILISFLNAIV' A
#
# COMPACT_ATOMS: atom_id res chain seq x y z
N MET A 1 -1.04 -19.52 -7.15
CA MET A 1 -0.80 -18.07 -6.99
C MET A 1 -0.74 -17.76 -5.49
N ARG A 2 0.32 -17.11 -4.99
CA ARG A 2 0.48 -16.83 -3.55
C ARG A 2 -0.12 -15.45 -3.27
N PHE A 3 -1.25 -15.40 -2.57
CA PHE A 3 -1.84 -14.13 -2.14
C PHE A 3 -1.00 -13.55 -1.00
N ILE A 4 -0.47 -12.34 -1.21
CA ILE A 4 0.25 -11.61 -0.17
C ILE A 4 -0.73 -10.57 0.36
N SER A 5 -1.07 -10.67 1.65
CA SER A 5 -2.02 -9.75 2.26
C SER A 5 -1.38 -8.36 2.45
N PRO A 6 -2.04 -7.27 2.01
CA PRO A 6 -1.56 -5.90 2.19
C PRO A 6 -1.47 -5.49 3.66
N LYS A 7 -2.08 -6.25 4.60
CA LYS A 7 -1.92 -6.06 6.05
C LYS A 7 -0.49 -6.32 6.54
N THR A 8 0.33 -7.01 5.75
CA THR A 8 1.75 -7.24 6.09
C THR A 8 2.62 -6.10 5.56
N ASP A 9 3.57 -5.62 6.37
CA ASP A 9 4.49 -4.51 6.01
C ASP A 9 5.18 -4.73 4.66
N PHE A 10 5.51 -5.99 4.34
CA PHE A 10 6.13 -6.37 3.08
C PHE A 10 5.24 -6.10 1.86
N ALA A 11 3.97 -6.50 1.91
CA ALA A 11 3.02 -6.23 0.84
C ALA A 11 2.69 -4.74 0.74
N PHE A 12 2.57 -4.08 1.90
CA PHE A 12 2.35 -2.65 1.97
C PHE A 12 3.48 -1.87 1.30
N LYS A 13 4.75 -2.15 1.63
CA LYS A 13 5.92 -1.58 0.94
C LYS A 13 5.96 -1.94 -0.53
N LYS A 14 5.54 -3.14 -0.93
CA LYS A 14 5.52 -3.51 -2.35
C LYS A 14 4.49 -2.72 -3.16
N ILE A 15 3.35 -2.39 -2.56
CA ILE A 15 2.27 -1.62 -3.21
C ILE A 15 2.58 -0.11 -3.15
N PHE A 16 3.05 0.39 -2.00
CA PHE A 16 3.17 1.82 -1.71
C PHE A 16 4.60 2.36 -1.64
N GLY A 17 5.62 1.50 -1.65
CA GLY A 17 7.03 1.88 -1.48
C GLY A 17 7.70 2.49 -2.71
N SER A 18 6.97 2.69 -3.81
CA SER A 18 7.47 3.40 -4.99
C SER A 18 7.04 4.87 -4.97
N ASN A 19 7.87 5.76 -5.51
CA ASN A 19 7.56 7.20 -5.55
C ASN A 19 6.28 7.51 -6.34
N ARG A 20 5.93 6.65 -7.31
CA ARG A 20 4.70 6.75 -8.11
C ARG A 20 3.45 6.36 -7.31
N SER A 21 3.60 5.52 -6.29
CA SER A 21 2.51 5.07 -5.41
C SER A 21 2.15 6.09 -4.33
N LYS A 22 2.90 7.20 -4.21
CA LYS A 22 2.74 8.19 -3.13
C LYS A 22 1.34 8.82 -3.09
N GLN A 23 0.75 9.14 -4.23
CA GLN A 23 -0.61 9.69 -4.29
C GLN A 23 -1.68 8.66 -3.87
N ILE A 24 -1.48 7.39 -4.24
CA ILE A 24 -2.39 6.30 -3.87
C ILE A 24 -2.31 6.03 -2.37
N LEU A 25 -1.10 6.07 -1.78
CA LEU A 25 -0.90 5.95 -0.34
C LEU A 25 -1.65 7.04 0.43
N ILE A 26 -1.55 8.29 -0.01
CA ILE A 26 -2.25 9.42 0.62
C ILE A 26 -3.77 9.22 0.56
N SER A 27 -4.30 8.82 -0.61
CA SER A 27 -5.74 8.54 -0.78
C SER A 27 -6.21 7.38 0.10
N PHE A 28 -5.42 6.31 0.20
CA PHE A 28 -5.71 5.15 1.06
C PHE A 28 -5.78 5.54 2.54
N LEU A 29 -4.82 6.33 3.03
CA LEU A 29 -4.81 6.79 4.42
C LEU A 29 -5.99 7.73 4.71
N ASN A 30 -6.32 8.63 3.79
CA ASN A 30 -7.48 9.52 3.91
C ASN A 30 -8.82 8.77 3.92
N ALA A 31 -8.90 7.58 3.33
CA ALA A 31 -10.11 6.75 3.34
C ALA A 31 -10.28 5.92 4.62
N ILE A 32 -9.22 5.81 5.45
CA ILE A 32 -9.26 5.13 6.76
C ILE A 32 -9.71 6.10 7.87
N VAL A 33 -9.48 7.40 7.66
CA VAL A 33 -9.96 8.50 8.52
C VAL A 33 -11.41 8.83 8.18
#